data_AF-A0A163ESA3-F1
#
_entry.id   AF-A0A163ESA3-F1
#
_cell.length_a   1.000
_cell.length_b   1.000
_cell.length_c   1.000
_cell.angle_alpha   90.00
_cell.angle_beta   90.00
_cell.angle_gamma   90.00
#
_symmetry.space_group_name_H-M   'P 1'
#
loop_
_entity.id
_entity.type
_entity.pdbx_description
1 polymer ?
#
loop_
_entity_poly.entity_id
_entity_poly.type
_entity_poly.pdbx_seq_one_letter_code
_entity_poly.pdbx_strand_id
1 'polypeptide(L)' 'MTEETTTKKDCISKKSSMLAYGIIQITATVVSAISLAAIALGVCSIKQESKVFNGCVEETIATGRSNAEAVRFCNGGN' A
#
# COMPACT_ATOMS: atom_id res chain seq x y z
N MET A 1 19.54 63.55 23.55
CA MET A 1 20.18 63.36 22.23
C MET A 1 19.47 62.20 21.55
N THR A 2 18.78 62.55 20.47
CA THR A 2 18.28 61.72 19.36
C THR A 2 17.00 60.88 19.55
N GLU A 3 15.93 61.43 18.98
CA GLU A 3 14.67 60.80 18.57
C GLU A 3 14.83 59.78 17.42
N GLU A 4 13.74 59.07 17.12
CA GLU A 4 13.28 58.61 15.78
C GLU A 4 12.88 57.11 15.62
N THR A 5 11.56 56.89 15.71
CA THR A 5 10.66 56.18 14.77
C THR A 5 10.69 54.65 14.60
N THR A 6 9.63 54.03 15.11
CA THR A 6 8.65 53.16 14.40
C THR A 6 9.08 52.49 13.09
N THR A 7 9.27 51.16 13.06
CA THR A 7 8.64 50.27 12.05
C THR A 7 8.94 48.78 12.29
N LYS A 8 7.86 48.03 12.54
CA LYS A 8 7.59 46.60 12.24
C LYS A 8 8.79 45.79 11.70
N LYS A 9 9.42 44.94 12.53
CA LYS A 9 10.39 43.92 12.08
C LYS A 9 9.93 42.53 12.51
N ASP A 10 9.20 41.90 11.58
CA ASP A 10 9.09 40.46 11.31
C ASP A 10 8.99 39.46 12.47
N CYS A 11 7.76 39.27 12.97
CA CYS A 11 7.35 38.07 13.71
C CYS A 11 7.11 36.83 12.79
N ILE A 12 7.89 36.66 11.71
CA ILE A 12 7.71 35.58 10.73
C ILE A 12 8.84 34.53 10.79
N SER A 13 9.99 34.88 11.37
CA SER A 13 11.19 34.02 11.29
C SER A 13 11.20 32.83 12.27
N LYS A 14 10.36 32.82 13.33
CA LYS A 14 10.37 31.78 14.39
C LYS A 14 9.35 30.65 14.21
N LYS A 15 8.45 30.74 13.23
CA LYS A 15 7.37 29.75 13.00
C LYS A 15 7.68 28.76 11.86
N SER A 16 8.65 29.10 11.00
CA SER A 16 9.02 28.27 9.84
C SER A 16 9.78 26.99 10.24
N SER A 17 10.61 27.04 11.27
CA SER A 17 11.39 25.87 11.73
C SER A 17 10.54 24.79 12.41
N MET A 18 9.37 25.12 12.95
CA MET A 18 8.48 24.16 13.61
C MET A 18 7.59 23.39 12.63
N LEU A 19 7.35 23.93 11.44
CA LEU A 19 6.54 23.26 10.40
C LEU A 19 7.34 22.23 9.60
N ALA A 20 8.65 22.43 9.45
CA ALA A 20 9.53 21.49 8.72
C ALA A 20 9.59 20.10 9.38
N TYR A 21 9.57 20.03 10.71
CA TYR A 21 9.53 18.75 11.44
C TYR A 21 8.17 18.03 11.33
N GLY A 22 7.08 18.78 11.10
CA GLY A 22 5.74 18.22 10.92
C GLY A 22 5.52 17.58 9.55
N ILE A 23 6.11 18.14 8.48
CA ILE A 23 5.92 17.64 7.11
C ILE A 23 6.62 16.30 6.89
N ILE A 24 7.80 16.08 7.49
CA ILE A 24 8.56 14.82 7.35
C ILE A 24 7.86 13.65 8.06
N GLN A 25 7.13 13.89 9.16
CA GLN A 25 6.37 12.80 9.80
C GLN A 25 5.14 12.37 9.00
N ILE A 26 4.46 13.30 8.32
CA ILE A 26 3.25 12.98 7.54
C ILE A 26 3.58 12.14 6.30
N THR A 27 4.74 12.34 5.67
CA THR A 27 5.12 11.60 4.47
C THR A 27 5.32 10.11 4.75
N ALA A 28 5.92 9.75 5.88
CA ALA A 28 6.13 8.35 6.26
C ALA A 28 4.79 7.62 6.43
N THR A 29 3.82 8.24 7.10
CA THR A 29 2.50 7.61 7.34
C THR A 29 1.73 7.39 6.04
N VAL A 30 1.79 8.33 5.10
CA VAL A 30 1.12 8.21 3.80
C VAL A 30 1.74 7.09 2.97
N VAL A 31 3.07 6.98 2.91
CA VAL A 31 3.75 5.91 2.16
C VAL A 31 3.47 4.53 2.77
N SER A 32 3.44 4.41 4.10
CA SER A 32 3.08 3.17 4.78
C SER A 32 1.63 2.76 4.52
N ALA A 33 0.69 3.71 4.51
CA ALA A 33 -0.71 3.44 4.22
C ALA A 33 -0.93 2.97 2.77
N ILE A 34 -0.26 3.61 1.80
CA ILE A 34 -0.32 3.20 0.38
C ILE A 34 0.26 1.80 0.21
N SER A 35 1.39 1.51 0.87
CA SER A 35 2.00 0.18 0.86
C SER A 35 1.05 -0.88 1.41
N LEU A 36 0.39 -0.62 2.55
CA LEU A 36 -0.61 -1.55 3.11
C LEU A 36 -1.81 -1.75 2.18
N ALA A 37 -2.31 -0.68 1.58
CA ALA A 37 -3.42 -0.76 0.63
C ALA A 37 -3.04 -1.59 -0.61
N ALA A 38 -1.84 -1.39 -1.16
CA ALA A 38 -1.34 -2.17 -2.28
C ALA A 38 -1.20 -3.66 -1.94
N ILE A 39 -0.67 -3.98 -0.74
CA ILE A 39 -0.60 -5.37 -0.27
C ILE A 39 -2.00 -5.95 -0.10
N ALA A 40 -2.95 -5.21 0.49
CA ALA A 40 -4.32 -5.68 0.67
C ALA A 40 -5.02 -5.97 -0.66
N LEU A 41 -4.87 -5.07 -1.65
CA LEU A 41 -5.40 -5.27 -2.99
C LEU A 41 -4.73 -6.47 -3.68
N GLY A 42 -3.40 -6.60 -3.59
CA GLY A 42 -2.66 -7.74 -4.13
C GLY A 42 -3.08 -9.07 -3.50
N VAL A 43 -3.24 -9.10 -2.18
CA VAL A 43 -3.71 -10.28 -1.43
C VAL A 43 -5.14 -10.64 -1.81
N CYS A 44 -6.03 -9.66 -2.02
CA CYS A 44 -7.38 -9.92 -2.52
C CYS A 44 -7.38 -10.55 -3.91
N SER A 45 -6.57 -10.03 -4.85
CA SER A 45 -6.40 -10.63 -6.18
C SER A 45 -5.88 -12.06 -6.08
N ILE A 46 -4.82 -12.30 -5.30
CA ILE A 46 -4.26 -13.65 -5.09
C ILE A 46 -5.31 -14.59 -4.46
N LYS A 47 -6.12 -14.09 -3.53
CA LYS A 47 -7.16 -14.88 -2.86
C LYS A 47 -8.28 -15.26 -3.82
N GLN A 48 -8.63 -14.40 -4.76
CA GLN A 48 -9.62 -14.69 -5.79
C GLN A 48 -9.09 -15.76 -6.76
N GLU A 49 -7.86 -15.58 -7.26
CA GLU A 49 -7.18 -16.57 -8.11
C GLU A 49 -7.04 -17.94 -7.40
N SER A 50 -6.72 -17.94 -6.10
CA SER A 50 -6.61 -19.17 -5.30
C SER A 50 -7.93 -19.91 -5.16
N LYS A 51 -9.06 -19.19 -5.05
CA LYS A 51 -10.40 -19.81 -4.99
C LYS A 51 -10.77 -20.46 -6.32
N VAL A 52 -10.49 -19.77 -7.43
CA VAL A 52 -10.74 -20.31 -8.78
C VAL A 52 -9.86 -21.52 -9.03
N PHE A 53 -8.58 -21.46 -8.68
CA PHE A 53 -7.64 -22.57 -8.80
C PHE A 53 -8.08 -23.78 -7.96
N ASN A 54 -8.41 -23.58 -6.69
CA ASN A 54 -8.86 -24.68 -5.82
C ASN A 54 -10.16 -25.30 -6.33
N GLY A 55 -11.09 -24.49 -6.83
CA GLY A 55 -12.32 -24.99 -7.47
C GLY A 55 -12.04 -25.83 -8.71
N CYS A 56 -11.13 -25.37 -9.58
CA CYS A 56 -10.68 -26.15 -10.74
C CYS A 56 -10.08 -27.49 -10.32
N VAL A 57 -9.21 -27.50 -9.31
CA VAL A 57 -8.55 -28.73 -8.84
C VAL A 57 -9.59 -29.70 -8.27
N GLU A 58 -10.53 -29.22 -7.46
CA GLU A 58 -11.59 -30.04 -6.87
C GLU A 58 -12.50 -30.65 -7.94
N GLU A 59 -12.91 -29.86 -8.95
CA GLU A 59 -13.70 -30.34 -10.09
C GLU A 59 -12.94 -31.35 -10.96
N THR A 60 -11.65 -31.10 -11.18
CA THR A 60 -10.80 -31.95 -12.00
C THR A 60 -10.47 -33.28 -11.31
N ILE A 61 -10.37 -33.28 -9.98
CA ILE A 61 -10.28 -34.51 -9.18
C ILE A 61 -11.62 -35.27 -9.23
N ALA A 62 -12.74 -34.56 -9.09
CA ALA A 62 -14.08 -35.17 -9.14
C ALA A 62 -14.40 -35.82 -10.49
N THR A 63 -13.83 -35.29 -11.59
CA THR A 63 -13.93 -35.89 -12.94
C THR A 63 -13.00 -37.09 -13.15
N GLY A 64 -12.22 -37.48 -12.13
CA GLY A 64 -11.44 -38.72 -12.10
C GLY A 64 -9.94 -38.56 -12.33
N ARG A 65 -9.42 -37.33 -12.41
CA ARG A 65 -7.97 -37.12 -12.52
C ARG A 65 -7.28 -37.29 -11.17
N SER A 66 -6.01 -37.72 -11.20
CA SER A 66 -5.18 -37.75 -10.00
C SER A 66 -4.88 -36.33 -9.49
N ASN A 67 -4.61 -36.18 -8.19
CA ASN A 67 -4.28 -34.87 -7.60
C ASN A 67 -3.16 -34.13 -8.36
N ALA A 68 -2.10 -34.84 -8.76
CA ALA A 68 -0.97 -34.24 -9.48
C ALA A 68 -1.38 -33.77 -10.89
N GLU A 69 -2.26 -34.52 -11.55
CA GLU A 69 -2.75 -34.20 -12.88
C GLU A 69 -3.75 -33.04 -12.86
N ALA A 70 -4.62 -32.99 -11.85
CA ALA A 70 -5.53 -31.87 -11.63
C ALA A 70 -4.79 -30.55 -11.39
N VAL A 71 -3.78 -30.56 -10.52
CA VAL A 71 -2.92 -29.40 -10.27
C VAL A 71 -2.20 -28.98 -11.55
N ARG A 72 -1.66 -29.92 -12.32
CA ARG A 72 -0.97 -29.63 -13.59
C ARG A 72 -1.93 -29.03 -14.61
N PHE A 73 -3.13 -29.58 -14.75
CA PHE A 73 -4.17 -29.11 -15.65
C PHE A 73 -4.64 -27.69 -15.30
N CYS A 74 -4.95 -27.43 -14.03
CA CYS A 74 -5.38 -26.10 -13.57
C CYS A 74 -4.26 -25.04 -13.60
N ASN A 75 -2.99 -25.46 -13.73
CA ASN A 75 -1.85 -24.57 -14.02
C ASN A 75 -1.60 -24.38 -15.54
N GLY A 76 -2.52 -24.84 -16.41
CA GLY A 76 -2.40 -24.72 -17.86
C GLY A 76 -1.52 -25.79 -18.52
N GLY A 77 -1.13 -26.84 -17.78
CA GLY A 77 -0.48 -28.01 -18.35
C GLY A 77 -1.49 -28.92 -19.06
N ASN A 78 -1.09 -29.50 -20.18
CA ASN A 78 -1.89 -30.49 -20.91
C ASN A 78 -1.81 -31.87 -20.26
#